data_AF-A0A1W7CTR3-F1
#
_entry.id   AF-A0A1W7CTR3-F1
#
_cell.length_a   1.000
_cell.length_b   1.000
_cell.length_c   1.000
_cell.angle_alpha   90.00
_cell.angle_beta   90.00
_cell.angle_gamma   90.00
#
_symmetry.space_group_name_H-M   'P 1'
#
loop_
_entity.id
_entity.type
_entity.pdbx_description
1 polymer ?
#
loop_
_entity_poly.entity_id
_entity_poly.type
_entity_poly.pdbx_seq_one_letter_code
_entity_poly.pdbx_strand_id
1 'polypeptide(L)'
;MSEDTRRLEATQAALAAEHAAVYGYGVVGGRIGEERGAEAREAHTAHRARRDQLHRAVRDLGGEPVAAAAGYALPFEVTDSAGAVELAVELETRLAGCYADLVLATSGEARGAAAAALRETAVRAARWRGHGEPFPGLAEYADERR
;
A
#
# COMPACT_ATOMS: atom_id res chain seq x y z
N MET A 1 22.05 11.24 14.27
CA MET A 1 20.78 10.64 14.72
C MET A 1 21.05 9.22 15.19
N SER A 2 20.47 8.81 16.32
CA SER A 2 20.57 7.43 16.81
C SER A 2 19.86 6.45 15.86
N GLU A 3 20.25 5.17 15.89
CA GLU A 3 19.57 4.11 15.13
C GLU A 3 18.10 3.99 15.53
N ASP A 4 17.80 4.05 16.83
CA ASP A 4 16.43 4.01 17.36
C ASP A 4 15.59 5.20 16.91
N THR A 5 16.19 6.40 16.82
CA THR A 5 15.49 7.59 16.29
C THR A 5 15.10 7.37 14.84
N ARG A 6 16.02 6.89 14.00
CA ARG A 6 15.77 6.62 12.58
C ARG A 6 14.70 5.53 12.39
N ARG A 7 14.75 4.49 13.22
CA ARG A 7 13.76 3.41 13.23
C ARG A 7 12.37 3.93 13.62
N LEU A 8 12.28 4.76 14.66
CA LEU A 8 11.03 5.36 15.10
C LEU A 8 10.45 6.28 14.00
N GLU A 9 11.27 7.15 13.40
CA GLU A 9 10.86 8.03 12.30
C GLU A 9 10.31 7.23 11.11
N ALA A 10 11.01 6.18 10.66
CA ALA A 10 10.56 5.34 9.56
C ALA A 10 9.26 4.56 9.91
N THR A 11 9.12 4.12 11.16
CA THR A 11 7.92 3.41 11.63
C THR A 11 6.72 4.36 11.67
N GLN A 12 6.91 5.61 12.11
CA GLN A 12 5.89 6.65 12.09
C GLN A 12 5.49 7.04 10.67
N ALA A 13 6.45 7.16 9.75
CA ALA A 13 6.18 7.42 8.34
C ALA A 13 5.33 6.31 7.71
N ALA A 14 5.68 5.04 7.97
CA ALA A 14 4.88 3.90 7.54
C ALA A 14 3.47 3.91 8.16
N LEU A 15 3.34 4.26 9.45
CA LEU A 15 2.05 4.34 10.12
C LEU A 15 1.16 5.44 9.53
N ALA A 16 1.73 6.62 9.25
CA ALA A 16 1.03 7.71 8.58
C ALA A 16 0.54 7.30 7.18
N ALA A 17 1.40 6.61 6.41
CA ALA A 17 1.04 6.09 5.10
C ALA A 17 -0.06 5.01 5.17
N GLU A 18 -0.03 4.13 6.16
CA GLU A 18 -1.09 3.13 6.37
C GLU A 18 -2.42 3.78 6.75
N HIS A 19 -2.43 4.85 7.54
CA HIS A 19 -3.68 5.59 7.80
C HIS A 19 -4.27 6.15 6.50
N ALA A 20 -3.44 6.75 5.64
CA ALA A 20 -3.86 7.26 4.34
C ALA A 20 -4.35 6.14 3.42
N ALA A 21 -3.70 4.98 3.42
CA ALA A 21 -4.11 3.81 2.64
C ALA A 21 -5.43 3.21 3.10
N VAL A 22 -5.67 3.11 4.42
CA VAL A 22 -6.96 2.68 4.96
C VAL A 22 -8.08 3.61 4.48
N TYR A 23 -7.89 4.93 4.56
CA TYR A 23 -8.84 5.90 4.03
C TYR A 23 -9.04 5.74 2.51
N GLY A 24 -7.94 5.68 1.75
CA GLY A 24 -7.95 5.56 0.30
C GLY A 24 -8.64 4.28 -0.19
N TYR A 25 -8.44 3.14 0.48
CA TYR A 25 -9.14 1.90 0.15
C TYR A 25 -10.64 1.94 0.44
N GLY A 26 -11.10 2.82 1.33
CA GLY A 26 -12.53 3.14 1.47
C GLY A 26 -13.09 3.78 0.21
N VAL A 27 -12.33 4.70 -0.41
CA VAL A 27 -12.70 5.35 -1.69
C VAL A 27 -12.64 4.34 -2.84
N VAL A 28 -11.58 3.53 -2.91
CA VAL A 28 -11.44 2.46 -3.92
C VAL A 28 -12.64 1.51 -3.84
N GLY A 29 -12.95 0.98 -2.65
CA GLY A 29 -14.08 0.06 -2.46
C GLY A 29 -15.43 0.65 -2.86
N GLY A 30 -15.61 1.98 -2.78
CA GLY A 30 -16.82 2.68 -3.21
C GLY A 30 -16.96 2.83 -4.73
N ARG A 31 -15.91 2.59 -5.51
CA ARG A 31 -15.87 2.88 -6.97
C ARG A 31 -15.43 1.71 -7.85
N ILE A 32 -14.78 0.69 -7.30
CA ILE A 32 -14.07 -0.37 -8.04
C ILE A 32 -14.95 -1.42 -8.76
N GLY A 33 -16.28 -1.33 -8.65
CA GLY A 33 -17.21 -2.32 -9.21
C GLY A 33 -17.22 -3.65 -8.43
N GLU A 34 -18.23 -4.50 -8.70
CA GLU A 34 -18.46 -5.72 -7.92
C GLU A 34 -17.40 -6.80 -8.16
N GLU A 35 -16.90 -6.93 -9.39
CA GLU A 35 -15.94 -7.97 -9.79
C GLU A 35 -14.65 -7.94 -8.96
N ARG A 36 -14.15 -6.73 -8.66
CA ARG A 36 -12.93 -6.50 -7.88
C ARG A 36 -13.22 -6.04 -6.44
N GLY A 37 -14.50 -6.03 -6.03
CA GLY A 37 -14.90 -5.57 -4.70
C GLY A 37 -14.35 -6.46 -3.57
N ALA A 38 -14.17 -7.77 -3.81
CA ALA A 38 -13.52 -8.66 -2.85
C ALA A 38 -12.05 -8.29 -2.65
N GLU A 39 -11.30 -8.09 -3.74
CA GLU A 39 -9.90 -7.68 -3.71
C GLU A 39 -9.69 -6.37 -2.94
N ALA A 40 -10.57 -5.37 -3.14
CA ALA A 40 -10.51 -4.11 -2.40
C ALA A 40 -10.79 -4.28 -0.89
N ARG A 41 -11.74 -5.13 -0.50
CA ARG A 41 -12.05 -5.42 0.92
C ARG A 41 -10.91 -6.16 1.63
N GLU A 42 -10.31 -7.12 0.94
CA GLU A 42 -9.13 -7.85 1.44
C GLU A 42 -7.95 -6.91 1.66
N ALA A 43 -7.67 -6.04 0.68
CA ALA A 43 -6.63 -5.02 0.79
C ALA A 43 -6.89 -4.07 1.97
N HIS A 44 -8.11 -3.53 2.08
CA HIS A 44 -8.50 -2.65 3.18
C HIS A 44 -8.31 -3.32 4.56
N THR A 45 -8.67 -4.60 4.68
CA THR A 45 -8.49 -5.38 5.90
C THR A 45 -7.00 -5.57 6.24
N ALA A 46 -6.19 -5.88 5.23
CA ALA A 46 -4.74 -6.02 5.39
C ALA A 46 -4.08 -4.72 5.87
N HIS A 47 -4.46 -3.56 5.31
CA HIS A 47 -3.95 -2.26 5.75
C HIS A 47 -4.35 -1.92 7.19
N ARG A 48 -5.59 -2.22 7.59
CA ARG A 48 -6.01 -2.03 8.98
C ARG A 48 -5.18 -2.88 9.95
N ALA A 49 -4.96 -4.15 9.62
CA ALA A 49 -4.13 -5.03 10.42
C ALA A 49 -2.68 -4.52 10.51
N ARG A 50 -2.14 -4.00 9.40
CA ARG A 50 -0.78 -3.47 9.33
C ARG A 50 -0.62 -2.17 10.11
N ARG A 51 -1.56 -1.24 9.98
CA ARG A 51 -1.66 -0.03 10.82
C ARG A 51 -1.61 -0.37 12.30
N ASP A 52 -2.41 -1.35 12.73
CA ASP A 52 -2.48 -1.74 14.15
C ASP A 52 -1.18 -2.42 14.63
N GLN A 53 -0.41 -3.05 13.74
CA GLN A 53 0.93 -3.56 14.03
C GLN A 53 1.94 -2.42 14.18
N LEU A 54 1.97 -1.47 13.24
CA LEU A 54 2.87 -0.32 13.28
C LEU A 54 2.60 0.58 14.50
N HIS A 55 1.33 0.77 14.84
CA HIS A 55 0.94 1.51 16.03
C HIS A 55 1.52 0.90 17.32
N ARG A 56 1.53 -0.44 17.44
CA ARG A 56 2.20 -1.12 18.56
C ARG A 56 3.72 -0.96 18.47
N ALA A 57 4.30 -1.12 17.28
CA ALA A 57 5.74 -0.96 17.09
C ALA A 57 6.25 0.44 17.48
N VAL A 58 5.48 1.51 17.20
CA VAL A 58 5.82 2.87 17.65
C VAL A 58 5.86 2.95 19.19
N ARG A 59 4.88 2.37 19.88
CA ARG A 59 4.84 2.34 21.35
C ARG A 59 5.98 1.53 21.94
N ASP A 60 6.31 0.40 21.33
CA ASP A 60 7.42 -0.46 21.77
C ASP A 60 8.78 0.26 21.61
N LEU A 61 8.87 1.20 20.67
CA LEU A 61 10.03 2.10 20.50
C LEU A 61 9.98 3.33 21.43
N GLY A 62 8.99 3.44 22.31
CA GLY A 62 8.82 4.55 23.25
C GLY A 62 8.23 5.83 22.62
N GLY A 63 7.73 5.76 21.39
CA GLY A 63 7.06 6.88 20.73
C GLY A 63 5.54 6.90 20.96
N GLU A 64 4.93 8.07 20.75
CA GLU A 64 3.47 8.18 20.67
C GLU A 64 3.03 8.01 19.20
N PRO A 65 2.18 7.02 18.86
CA PRO A 65 1.76 6.78 17.49
C PRO A 65 1.08 7.98 16.84
N VAL A 66 1.44 8.28 15.60
CA VAL A 66 0.76 9.34 14.83
C VAL A 66 -0.72 9.00 14.67
N ALA A 67 -1.57 9.97 15.00
CA ALA A 67 -3.02 9.84 14.87
C ALA A 67 -3.46 9.92 13.41
N ALA A 68 -4.55 9.23 13.08
CA ALA A 68 -5.18 9.38 11.77
C ALA A 68 -5.79 10.80 11.63
N ALA A 69 -5.59 11.44 10.47
CA ALA A 69 -6.32 12.65 10.12
C ALA A 69 -7.82 12.35 9.92
N ALA A 70 -8.67 13.38 10.08
CA ALA A 70 -10.11 13.28 9.80
C ALA A 70 -10.43 13.02 8.32
N GLY A 71 -9.50 13.33 7.42
CA GLY A 71 -9.57 13.07 5.99
C GLY A 71 -8.21 13.27 5.32
N TYR A 72 -8.05 12.70 4.12
CA TYR A 72 -6.81 12.78 3.34
C TYR A 72 -7.10 13.35 1.95
N ALA A 73 -6.21 14.22 1.48
CA ALA A 73 -6.24 14.68 0.10
C ALA A 73 -5.86 13.53 -0.83
N LEU A 74 -6.73 13.22 -1.79
CA LEU A 74 -6.42 12.25 -2.83
C LEU A 74 -5.46 12.87 -3.84
N PRO A 75 -4.55 12.08 -4.44
CA PRO A 75 -3.59 12.57 -5.44
C PRO A 75 -4.28 13.09 -6.72
N PHE A 76 -5.49 12.63 -6.99
CA PHE A 76 -6.35 13.02 -8.09
C PHE A 76 -7.81 12.69 -7.75
N GLU A 77 -8.74 13.20 -8.55
CA GLU A 77 -10.16 12.89 -8.40
C GLU A 77 -10.44 11.46 -8.86
N VAL A 78 -11.14 10.68 -8.02
CA VAL A 78 -11.56 9.31 -8.36
C VAL A 78 -13.06 9.35 -8.60
N THR A 79 -13.47 9.31 -9.87
CA THR A 79 -14.89 9.37 -10.28
C THR A 79 -15.47 8.01 -10.66
N ASP A 80 -14.63 7.09 -11.13
CA ASP A 80 -15.03 5.79 -11.68
C ASP A 80 -14.10 4.64 -11.24
N SER A 81 -14.34 3.44 -11.79
CA SER A 81 -13.56 2.25 -11.47
C SER A 81 -12.11 2.33 -11.97
N ALA A 82 -11.87 2.99 -13.11
CA ALA A 82 -10.51 3.14 -13.64
C ALA A 82 -9.67 4.04 -12.71
N GLY A 83 -10.22 5.17 -12.27
CA GLY A 83 -9.58 6.02 -11.26
C GLY A 83 -9.40 5.32 -9.91
N ALA A 84 -10.29 4.37 -9.55
CA ALA A 84 -10.14 3.58 -8.34
C ALA A 84 -8.98 2.59 -8.43
N VAL A 85 -8.77 1.96 -9.59
CA VAL A 85 -7.57 1.15 -9.86
C VAL A 85 -6.32 2.00 -9.78
N GLU A 86 -6.31 3.16 -10.45
CA GLU A 86 -5.16 4.08 -10.42
C GLU A 86 -4.82 4.51 -8.99
N LEU A 87 -5.83 4.85 -8.19
CA LEU A 87 -5.64 5.22 -6.79
C LEU A 87 -5.04 4.06 -5.99
N ALA A 88 -5.55 2.84 -6.18
CA ALA A 88 -5.00 1.66 -5.51
C ALA A 88 -3.53 1.43 -5.87
N VAL A 89 -3.16 1.55 -7.16
CA VAL A 89 -1.76 1.46 -7.59
C VAL A 89 -0.89 2.52 -6.91
N GLU A 90 -1.36 3.76 -6.85
CA GLU A 90 -0.61 4.87 -6.25
C GLU A 90 -0.41 4.67 -4.74
N LEU A 91 -1.45 4.25 -4.01
CA LEU A 91 -1.38 3.97 -2.58
C LEU A 91 -0.36 2.87 -2.27
N GLU A 92 -0.45 1.76 -2.99
CA GLU A 92 0.47 0.62 -2.82
C GLU A 92 1.91 0.97 -3.18
N THR A 93 2.11 1.77 -4.23
CA THR A 93 3.44 2.23 -4.64
C THR A 93 4.08 3.14 -3.59
N ARG A 94 3.30 4.08 -3.01
CA ARG A 94 3.77 4.95 -1.92
C ARG A 94 4.11 4.16 -0.66
N LEU A 95 3.26 3.21 -0.28
CA LEU A 95 3.52 2.33 0.85
C LEU A 95 4.79 1.50 0.66
N ALA A 96 5.02 0.96 -0.54
CA ALA A 96 6.26 0.26 -0.85
C ALA A 96 7.49 1.16 -0.59
N GLY A 97 7.44 2.45 -0.96
CA GLY A 97 8.48 3.41 -0.60
C GLY A 97 8.71 3.50 0.91
N CYS A 98 7.66 3.72 1.70
CA CYS A 98 7.77 3.80 3.16
C CYS A 98 8.29 2.51 3.79
N TYR A 99 7.90 1.34 3.27
CA TYR A 99 8.41 0.06 3.75
C TYR A 99 9.87 -0.19 3.36
N ALA A 100 10.33 0.30 2.20
CA ALA A 100 11.73 0.25 1.85
C ALA A 100 12.58 1.09 2.83
N ASP A 101 12.12 2.28 3.19
CA ASP A 101 12.77 3.11 4.22
C ASP A 101 12.79 2.41 5.58
N LEU A 102 11.69 1.74 5.96
CA LEU A 102 11.63 0.97 7.20
C LEU A 102 12.58 -0.23 7.18
N VAL A 103 12.74 -0.93 6.05
CA VAL A 103 13.74 -2.00 5.88
C VAL A 103 15.15 -1.48 6.11
N LEU A 104 15.47 -0.29 5.58
CA LEU A 104 16.77 0.36 5.77
C LEU A 104 17.01 0.77 7.23
N ALA A 105 15.96 1.16 7.94
CA ALA A 105 16.03 1.64 9.33
C ALA A 105 15.92 0.53 10.39
N THR A 106 15.71 -0.73 10.02
CA THR A 106 15.51 -1.86 10.95
C THR A 106 16.54 -2.96 10.76
N SER A 107 16.61 -3.91 11.68
CA SER A 107 17.47 -5.11 11.62
C SER A 107 16.71 -6.34 12.16
N GLY A 108 17.28 -7.55 12.01
CA GLY A 108 16.71 -8.79 12.54
C GLY A 108 15.27 -9.07 12.07
N GLU A 109 14.42 -9.51 13.01
CA GLU A 109 13.01 -9.83 12.74
C GLU A 109 12.20 -8.63 12.26
N ALA A 110 12.49 -7.42 12.78
CA ALA A 110 11.81 -6.19 12.35
C ALA A 110 12.09 -5.88 10.87
N ARG A 111 13.31 -6.11 10.40
CA ARG A 111 13.66 -5.98 8.97
C ARG A 111 12.93 -7.02 8.12
N GLY A 112 12.83 -8.25 8.61
CA GLY A 112 12.06 -9.30 7.94
C GLY A 112 10.58 -8.94 7.79
N ALA A 113 9.97 -8.41 8.85
CA ALA A 113 8.58 -7.95 8.83
C ALA A 113 8.37 -6.76 7.87
N ALA A 114 9.27 -5.78 7.87
CA ALA A 114 9.22 -4.64 6.94
C ALA A 114 9.38 -5.09 5.48
N ALA A 115 10.30 -6.03 5.20
CA ALA A 115 10.50 -6.57 3.87
C ALA A 115 9.29 -7.39 3.38
N ALA A 116 8.58 -8.08 4.28
CA ALA A 116 7.33 -8.74 3.96
C ALA A 116 6.24 -7.74 3.56
N ALA A 117 6.08 -6.65 4.32
CA ALA A 117 5.12 -5.59 4.01
C ALA A 117 5.44 -4.88 2.68
N LEU A 118 6.73 -4.59 2.43
CA LEU A 118 7.21 -4.08 1.15
C LEU A 118 6.80 -4.98 -0.02
N ARG A 119 7.07 -6.29 0.10
CA ARG A 119 6.72 -7.25 -0.96
C ARG A 119 5.21 -7.32 -1.17
N GLU A 120 4.43 -7.38 -0.09
CA GLU A 120 2.96 -7.46 -0.16
C GLU A 120 2.36 -6.26 -0.90
N THR A 121 2.81 -5.05 -0.57
CA THR A 121 2.33 -3.81 -1.20
C THR A 121 2.78 -3.73 -2.66
N ALA A 122 4.04 -4.06 -2.96
CA ALA A 122 4.53 -4.11 -4.35
C ALA A 122 3.77 -5.14 -5.21
N VAL A 123 3.49 -6.34 -4.67
CA VAL A 123 2.69 -7.35 -5.36
C VAL A 123 1.25 -6.86 -5.57
N ARG A 124 0.67 -6.17 -4.58
CA ARG A 124 -0.68 -5.63 -4.71
C ARG A 124 -0.75 -4.51 -5.74
N ALA A 125 0.24 -3.62 -5.80
CA ALA A 125 0.36 -2.62 -6.87
C ALA A 125 0.36 -3.27 -8.26
N ALA A 126 1.15 -4.33 -8.45
CA ALA A 126 1.19 -5.07 -9.71
C ALA A 126 -0.15 -5.74 -10.04
N ARG A 127 -0.85 -6.31 -9.05
CA ARG A 127 -2.19 -6.88 -9.23
C ARG A 127 -3.24 -5.83 -9.60
N TRP A 128 -3.19 -4.64 -9.01
CA TRP A 128 -4.10 -3.54 -9.36
C TRP A 128 -3.94 -3.11 -10.81
N ARG A 129 -2.69 -2.97 -11.29
CA ARG A 129 -2.37 -2.67 -12.70
C ARG A 129 -2.93 -3.72 -13.68
N GLY A 130 -3.16 -4.95 -13.22
CA GLY A 130 -3.55 -6.08 -14.07
C GLY A 130 -2.36 -6.62 -14.88
N HIS A 131 -2.59 -7.67 -15.68
CA HIS A 131 -1.59 -8.11 -16.65
C HIS A 131 -1.34 -6.96 -17.63
N GLY A 132 -0.13 -6.39 -17.58
CA GLY A 132 0.33 -5.38 -18.52
C GLY A 132 0.17 -5.86 -19.96
N GLU A 133 0.11 -4.90 -20.89
CA GLU A 133 0.08 -5.15 -22.33
C GLU A 133 0.86 -6.42 -22.69
N PRO A 134 0.30 -7.31 -23.54
CA PRO A 134 1.07 -8.38 -24.12
C PRO A 134 2.38 -7.77 -24.63
N PHE A 135 3.51 -8.41 -24.33
CA PHE A 135 4.82 -7.98 -24.84
C PHE A 135 4.68 -7.52 -26.31
N PRO A 136 5.27 -6.38 -26.69
CA PRO A 136 5.29 -5.96 -28.09
C PRO A 136 5.75 -7.15 -28.95
N GLY A 137 4.89 -7.62 -29.87
CA GLY A 137 5.11 -8.85 -30.64
C GLY A 137 4.17 -10.02 -30.34
N LEU A 138 3.26 -9.94 -29.34
CA LEU A 138 2.26 -10.99 -29.07
C LEU A 138 0.84 -10.63 -29.49
N ALA A 139 0.55 -9.35 -29.76
CA ALA A 139 -0.73 -8.91 -30.28
C ALA A 139 -1.00 -9.45 -31.71
N GLU A 140 0.06 -9.61 -32.51
CA GLU A 140 -0.01 -10.15 -33.88
C GLU A 140 -0.42 -11.63 -33.96
N TYR A 141 -0.22 -12.42 -32.90
CA TYR A 141 -0.62 -13.83 -32.86
C TYR A 141 -2.00 -14.07 -32.23
N ALA A 142 -2.59 -13.04 -31.61
CA ALA A 142 -3.92 -13.15 -31.01
C ALA A 142 -5.02 -13.11 -32.08
N ASP A 143 -4.77 -12.47 -33.23
CA ASP A 143 -5.74 -12.31 -34.32
C ASP A 143 -5.77 -13.51 -35.30
N GLU A 144 -4.83 -14.45 -35.22
CA GLU A 144 -4.73 -15.59 -36.16
C GLU A 144 -5.59 -16.81 -35.77
N ARG A 145 -6.41 -16.73 -34.71
CA ARG A 145 -7.35 -17.79 -34.32
C ARG A 145 -8.80 -17.47 -34.69
N ARG A 146 -9.07 -17.31 -35.99
CA ARG A 146 -10.42 -17.42 -36.57
C ARG A 146 -10.47 -18.48 -37.66
#